data_AF-E0NKF0-F1
#
_entry.id   AF-E0NKF0-F1
#
_cell.length_a   1.000
_cell.length_b   1.000
_cell.length_c   1.000
_cell.angle_alpha   90.00
_cell.angle_beta   90.00
_cell.angle_gamma   90.00
#
_symmetry.space_group_name_H-M   'P 1'
#
loop_
_entity.id
_entity.type
_entity.pdbx_description
1 polymer ?
#
loop_
_entity_poly.entity_id
_entity_poly.type
_entity_poly.pdbx_seq_one_letter_code
_entity_poly.pdbx_strand_id
1 'polypeptide(L)'
;MGLFSKKICAICGEKAGLLSRLKLENDDFVCGNCQKKLSPFFDHKDKVHTEKEIRDHIAWRESTRKEVVTFQADDSVQLDGKDLLLINHDEGKFVLIESGTKKEDADVFSLDEVVDAMLTVEENKKEIKKEINGEKKPYHPPHYSYKYHFLLSVRLNNPYIKEIEFRLHQLAIDGGDDADGYQAPSILEKATGFYVWREKQLDGNDFLHRSNFALSSSPGGYGPKGSTTMTDFNIEQFDKMVNAGSKVVELLTGQQKEPAFKSTKDWL
;
A
#
# COMPACT_ATOMS: atom_id res chain seq x y z
N MET A 1 25.15 40.43 -17.10
CA MET A 1 25.26 39.13 -17.81
C MET A 1 24.54 38.10 -16.95
N GLY A 2 23.38 37.61 -17.39
CA GLY A 2 22.33 37.02 -16.53
C GLY A 2 22.54 35.58 -16.09
N LEU A 3 22.21 35.30 -14.83
CA LEU A 3 22.47 34.06 -14.09
C LEU A 3 21.52 32.89 -14.39
N PHE A 4 20.81 32.89 -15.53
CA PHE A 4 19.85 31.82 -15.86
C PHE A 4 19.78 31.62 -17.37
N SER A 5 20.47 30.60 -17.88
CA SER A 5 20.19 30.08 -19.22
C SER A 5 18.75 29.58 -19.26
N LYS A 6 17.95 30.14 -20.17
CA LYS A 6 16.54 29.75 -20.36
C LYS A 6 16.53 28.33 -20.95
N LYS A 7 16.36 27.34 -20.09
CA LYS A 7 16.20 25.94 -20.50
C LYS A 7 14.81 25.73 -21.10
N ILE A 8 14.76 25.12 -22.27
CA ILE A 8 13.54 24.84 -23.04
C ILE A 8 13.10 23.41 -22.73
N CYS A 9 11.79 23.19 -22.61
CA CYS A 9 11.23 21.86 -22.43
C CYS A 9 11.38 21.04 -23.71
N ALA A 10 11.99 19.87 -23.63
CA ALA A 10 12.14 18.96 -24.77
C ALA A 10 10.78 18.53 -25.33
N ILE A 11 9.76 18.37 -24.48
CA ILE A 11 8.45 17.83 -24.87
C ILE A 11 7.56 18.88 -25.55
N CYS A 12 7.36 20.05 -24.92
CA CYS A 12 6.42 21.07 -25.39
C CYS A 12 7.08 22.33 -25.97
N GLY A 13 8.41 22.48 -25.90
CA GLY A 13 9.11 23.68 -26.38
C GLY A 13 8.91 24.94 -25.54
N GLU A 14 8.15 24.89 -24.45
CA GLU A 14 7.97 26.03 -23.55
C GLU A 14 9.17 26.23 -22.62
N LYS A 15 9.30 27.43 -22.04
CA LYS A 15 10.36 27.73 -21.07
C LYS A 15 10.12 26.94 -19.78
N ALA A 16 11.10 26.12 -19.39
CA ALA A 16 11.01 25.37 -18.15
C ALA A 16 11.28 26.28 -16.93
N GLY A 17 10.30 26.40 -16.04
CA GLY A 17 10.45 27.08 -14.74
C GLY A 17 11.56 26.46 -13.89
N LEU A 18 12.11 27.21 -12.92
CA LEU A 18 13.28 26.79 -12.13
C LEU A 18 13.00 25.63 -11.16
N LEU A 19 11.74 25.42 -10.77
CA LEU A 19 11.38 24.68 -9.56
C LEU A 19 10.86 23.24 -9.80
N SER A 20 10.58 22.85 -11.04
CA SER A 20 10.27 21.45 -11.36
C SER A 20 10.76 21.08 -12.76
N ARG A 21 11.88 20.35 -12.80
CA ARG A 21 12.50 19.87 -14.03
C ARG A 21 12.95 18.43 -13.84
N LEU A 22 12.39 17.55 -14.64
CA LEU A 22 12.88 16.19 -14.82
C LEU A 22 14.02 16.30 -15.84
N LYS A 23 15.20 15.79 -15.48
CA LYS A 23 16.38 15.79 -16.32
C LYS A 23 16.38 14.53 -17.19
N LEU A 24 16.66 14.68 -18.47
CA LEU A 24 16.80 13.59 -19.43
C LEU A 24 18.28 13.21 -19.64
N GLU A 25 18.52 12.10 -20.32
CA GLU A 25 19.88 11.59 -20.61
C GLU A 25 20.77 12.63 -21.31
N ASN A 26 20.23 13.36 -22.29
CA ASN A 26 20.98 14.31 -23.13
C ASN A 26 21.11 15.72 -22.52
N ASP A 27 21.08 15.85 -21.19
CA ASP A 27 21.03 17.15 -20.47
C ASP A 27 19.80 18.02 -20.84
N ASP A 28 18.80 17.46 -21.49
CA ASP A 28 17.52 18.08 -21.76
C ASP A 28 16.59 18.05 -20.54
N PHE A 29 15.51 18.84 -20.58
CA PHE A 29 14.60 18.98 -19.45
C PHE A 29 13.13 18.85 -19.86
N VAL A 30 12.33 18.26 -18.99
CA VAL A 30 10.86 18.25 -19.09
C VAL A 30 10.29 19.23 -18.06
N CYS A 31 9.42 20.15 -18.49
CA CYS A 31 8.81 21.12 -17.57
C CYS A 31 7.77 20.47 -16.65
N GLY A 32 7.45 21.13 -15.52
CA GLY A 32 6.45 20.63 -14.56
C GLY A 32 5.07 20.33 -15.15
N ASN A 33 4.63 21.06 -16.19
CA ASN A 33 3.35 20.78 -16.84
C ASN A 33 3.37 19.45 -17.61
N CYS A 34 4.48 19.14 -18.27
CA CYS A 34 4.64 17.86 -18.96
C CYS A 34 4.87 16.71 -17.96
N GLN A 35 5.56 16.95 -16.85
CA GLN A 35 5.69 15.95 -15.77
C GLN A 35 4.34 15.58 -15.17
N LYS A 36 3.42 16.53 -14.98
CA LYS A 36 2.06 16.26 -14.51
C LYS A 36 1.22 15.39 -15.45
N LYS A 37 1.63 15.24 -16.72
CA LYS A 37 0.98 14.31 -17.65
C LYS A 37 1.46 12.87 -17.47
N LEU A 38 2.58 12.66 -16.80
CA LEU A 38 3.11 11.33 -16.50
C LEU A 38 2.25 10.66 -15.41
N SER A 39 2.34 9.34 -15.35
CA SER A 39 1.65 8.54 -14.36
C SER A 39 2.33 8.74 -13.01
N PRO A 40 1.58 8.74 -11.91
CA PRO A 40 2.16 8.63 -10.58
C PRO A 40 3.07 7.40 -10.42
N PHE A 41 2.76 6.32 -11.14
CA PHE A 41 3.51 5.05 -11.12
C PHE A 41 4.62 4.98 -12.17
N PHE A 42 4.77 6.03 -12.99
CA PHE A 42 5.90 6.12 -13.91
C PHE A 42 7.15 6.47 -13.11
N ASP A 43 8.18 5.63 -13.18
CA ASP A 43 9.41 5.73 -12.39
C ASP A 43 10.36 6.83 -12.89
N HIS A 44 9.92 8.09 -12.83
CA HIS A 44 10.67 9.26 -13.28
C HIS A 44 11.56 9.89 -12.20
N LYS A 45 11.47 9.44 -10.95
CA LYS A 45 12.21 10.08 -9.84
C LYS A 45 13.62 9.54 -9.72
N ASP A 46 13.80 8.24 -9.96
CA ASP A 46 15.05 7.54 -9.66
C ASP A 46 15.77 7.04 -10.91
N LYS A 47 15.18 7.23 -12.10
CA LYS A 47 15.76 6.85 -13.39
C LYS A 47 15.94 8.05 -14.33
N VAL A 48 17.01 7.97 -15.11
CA VAL A 48 17.23 8.88 -16.23
C VAL A 48 16.47 8.33 -17.43
N HIS A 49 15.71 9.20 -18.11
CA HIS A 49 14.88 8.82 -19.24
C HIS A 49 15.31 9.49 -20.53
N THR A 50 14.96 8.87 -21.65
CA THR A 50 15.06 9.49 -22.97
C THR A 50 13.86 10.39 -23.25
N GLU A 51 14.01 11.38 -24.13
CA GLU A 51 12.87 12.18 -24.61
C GLU A 51 11.78 11.28 -25.23
N LYS A 52 12.20 10.26 -25.98
CA LYS A 52 11.31 9.32 -26.64
C LYS A 52 10.43 8.57 -25.63
N GLU A 53 11.01 8.01 -24.57
CA GLU A 53 10.26 7.30 -23.53
C GLU A 53 9.17 8.19 -22.90
N ILE A 54 9.52 9.44 -22.58
CA ILE A 54 8.56 10.40 -22.00
C ILE A 54 7.43 10.69 -22.99
N ARG A 55 7.74 10.89 -24.28
CA ARG A 55 6.72 11.11 -25.31
C ARG A 55 5.82 9.90 -25.50
N ASP A 56 6.42 8.72 -25.62
CA ASP A 56 5.70 7.46 -25.84
C ASP A 56 4.78 7.15 -24.66
N HIS A 57 5.23 7.40 -23.43
CA HIS A 57 4.39 7.26 -22.24
C HIS A 57 3.24 8.28 -22.17
N ILE A 58 3.49 9.57 -22.49
CA ILE A 58 2.41 10.58 -22.58
C ILE A 58 1.40 10.19 -23.66
N ALA A 59 1.86 9.74 -24.83
CA ALA A 59 1.01 9.31 -25.92
C ALA A 59 0.17 8.08 -25.54
N TRP A 60 0.75 7.11 -24.83
CA TRP A 60 0.03 5.97 -24.28
C TRP A 60 -1.11 6.42 -23.37
N ARG A 61 -0.85 7.30 -22.38
CA ARG A 61 -1.90 7.86 -21.51
C ARG A 61 -2.97 8.64 -22.25
N GLU A 62 -2.59 9.43 -23.26
CA GLU A 62 -3.55 10.17 -24.08
C GLU A 62 -4.44 9.21 -24.89
N SER A 63 -3.90 8.07 -25.34
CA SER A 63 -4.67 7.05 -26.09
C SER A 63 -5.66 6.28 -25.20
N THR A 64 -5.32 6.02 -23.93
CA THR A 64 -6.16 5.28 -22.99
C THR A 64 -7.12 6.16 -22.20
N ARG A 65 -6.95 7.49 -22.22
CA ARG A 65 -7.80 8.45 -21.48
C ARG A 65 -9.31 8.24 -21.68
N LYS A 66 -9.76 7.97 -22.91
CA LYS A 66 -11.19 7.74 -23.18
C LYS A 66 -11.71 6.52 -22.44
N GLU A 67 -10.93 5.46 -22.44
CA GLU A 67 -11.23 4.21 -21.78
C GLU A 67 -11.36 4.41 -20.27
N VAL A 68 -10.42 5.14 -19.66
CA VAL A 68 -10.48 5.47 -18.23
C VAL A 68 -11.76 6.23 -17.88
N VAL A 69 -12.15 7.21 -18.69
CA VAL A 69 -13.38 8.01 -18.46
C VAL A 69 -14.64 7.14 -18.56
N THR A 70 -14.71 6.25 -19.54
CA THR A 70 -15.86 5.37 -19.77
C THR A 70 -15.84 4.11 -18.91
N PHE A 71 -14.76 3.85 -18.17
CA PHE A 71 -14.58 2.65 -17.36
C PHE A 71 -15.74 2.48 -16.36
N GLN A 72 -16.43 1.35 -16.47
CA GLN A 72 -17.49 0.93 -15.56
C GLN A 72 -16.97 -0.24 -14.75
N ALA A 73 -16.88 -0.08 -13.44
CA ALA A 73 -16.40 -1.13 -12.56
C ALA A 73 -17.55 -2.07 -12.15
N ASP A 74 -17.27 -3.36 -12.10
CA ASP A 74 -18.16 -4.35 -11.47
C ASP A 74 -17.79 -4.59 -10.00
N ASP A 75 -16.55 -4.27 -9.62
CA ASP A 75 -16.04 -4.29 -8.25
C ASP A 75 -15.21 -3.04 -7.96
N SER A 76 -15.19 -2.61 -6.70
CA SER A 76 -14.40 -1.46 -6.26
C SER A 76 -13.92 -1.64 -4.83
N VAL A 77 -12.65 -1.32 -4.60
CA VAL A 77 -12.03 -1.39 -3.28
C VAL A 77 -11.52 0.00 -2.91
N GLN A 78 -12.08 0.54 -1.81
CA GLN A 78 -11.57 1.76 -1.23
C GLN A 78 -10.31 1.46 -0.43
N LEU A 79 -9.24 2.19 -0.73
CA LEU A 79 -7.93 2.04 -0.15
C LEU A 79 -7.72 3.13 0.92
N ASP A 80 -6.59 3.07 1.64
CA ASP A 80 -6.35 3.96 2.76
C ASP A 80 -6.36 5.42 2.29
N GLY A 81 -7.18 6.25 2.94
CA GLY A 81 -7.46 7.60 2.46
C GLY A 81 -8.61 7.65 1.45
N LYS A 82 -8.37 8.22 0.26
CA LYS A 82 -9.38 8.42 -0.81
C LYS A 82 -8.98 7.75 -2.13
N ASP A 83 -8.01 6.85 -2.08
CA ASP A 83 -7.57 6.09 -3.23
C ASP A 83 -8.62 5.00 -3.53
N LEU A 84 -8.81 4.70 -4.81
CA LEU A 84 -9.86 3.80 -5.27
C LEU A 84 -9.33 2.86 -6.35
N LEU A 85 -9.41 1.56 -6.07
CA LEU A 85 -9.21 0.52 -7.06
C LEU A 85 -10.55 0.15 -7.67
N LEU A 86 -10.67 0.26 -8.98
CA LEU A 86 -11.83 -0.13 -9.76
C LEU A 86 -11.46 -1.32 -10.63
N ILE A 87 -12.29 -2.35 -10.65
CA ILE A 87 -12.04 -3.57 -11.43
C ILE A 87 -13.26 -3.84 -12.31
N ASN A 88 -13.02 -4.29 -13.54
CA ASN A 88 -14.03 -4.83 -14.43
C ASN A 88 -13.49 -6.16 -14.96
N HIS A 89 -14.07 -7.25 -14.48
CA HIS A 89 -13.64 -8.60 -14.82
C HIS A 89 -14.06 -8.98 -16.24
N ASP A 90 -15.22 -8.49 -16.70
CA ASP A 90 -15.73 -8.74 -18.06
C ASP A 90 -14.83 -8.11 -19.14
N GLU A 91 -14.31 -6.91 -18.88
CA GLU A 91 -13.35 -6.22 -19.75
C GLU A 91 -11.89 -6.65 -19.50
N GLY A 92 -11.63 -7.41 -18.42
CA GLY A 92 -10.30 -7.86 -18.04
C GLY A 92 -9.37 -6.71 -17.66
N LYS A 93 -9.88 -5.71 -16.93
CA LYS A 93 -9.18 -4.43 -16.68
C LYS A 93 -9.37 -3.91 -15.27
N PHE A 94 -8.42 -3.06 -14.85
CA PHE A 94 -8.52 -2.32 -13.60
C PHE A 94 -7.98 -0.89 -13.76
N VAL A 95 -8.48 0.01 -12.90
CA VAL A 95 -8.08 1.40 -12.81
C VAL A 95 -7.75 1.72 -11.36
N LEU A 96 -6.59 2.33 -11.13
CA LEU A 96 -6.21 2.85 -9.82
C LEU A 96 -6.29 4.37 -9.82
N ILE A 97 -7.15 4.92 -8.95
CA ILE A 97 -7.35 6.36 -8.80
C ILE A 97 -6.76 6.77 -7.46
N GLU A 98 -5.60 7.43 -7.48
CA GLU A 98 -5.03 8.04 -6.28
C GLU A 98 -5.86 9.26 -5.83
N SER A 99 -5.84 9.51 -4.52
CA SER A 99 -6.51 10.64 -3.88
C SER A 99 -6.02 11.97 -4.47
N GLY A 100 -6.94 12.74 -5.02
CA GLY A 100 -6.64 14.05 -5.63
C GLY A 100 -6.32 13.98 -7.12
N THR A 101 -6.19 12.77 -7.68
CA THR A 101 -6.14 12.54 -9.13
C THR A 101 -7.57 12.50 -9.67
N LYS A 102 -7.81 13.21 -10.77
CA LYS A 102 -9.09 13.10 -11.47
C LYS A 102 -9.17 11.75 -12.15
N LYS A 103 -10.37 11.15 -12.24
CA LYS A 103 -10.57 9.89 -12.96
C LYS A 103 -9.99 9.94 -14.38
N GLU A 104 -10.17 11.03 -15.13
CA GLU A 104 -9.63 11.19 -16.49
C GLU A 104 -8.08 11.19 -16.61
N ASP A 105 -7.38 11.30 -15.49
CA ASP A 105 -5.92 11.26 -15.39
C ASP A 105 -5.43 10.00 -14.64
N ALA A 106 -6.30 9.04 -14.33
CA ALA A 106 -5.89 7.74 -13.83
C ALA A 106 -5.35 6.85 -14.96
N ASP A 107 -4.63 5.79 -14.59
CA ASP A 107 -4.16 4.77 -15.54
C ASP A 107 -5.12 3.58 -15.55
N VAL A 108 -5.36 3.03 -16.74
CA VAL A 108 -6.06 1.77 -16.94
C VAL A 108 -5.06 0.70 -17.37
N PHE A 109 -5.19 -0.47 -16.77
CA PHE A 109 -4.32 -1.62 -16.99
C PHE A 109 -5.17 -2.84 -17.30
N SER A 110 -4.61 -3.79 -18.06
CA SER A 110 -5.24 -5.09 -18.23
C SER A 110 -4.87 -6.01 -17.06
N LEU A 111 -5.81 -6.83 -16.62
CA LEU A 111 -5.55 -7.92 -15.67
C LEU A 111 -4.54 -8.93 -16.24
N ASP A 112 -4.50 -9.12 -17.55
CA ASP A 112 -3.52 -10.00 -18.21
C ASP A 112 -2.08 -9.43 -18.16
N GLU A 113 -1.92 -8.13 -17.89
CA GLU A 113 -0.60 -7.54 -17.66
C GLU A 113 -0.08 -7.85 -16.25
N VAL A 114 -0.91 -8.34 -15.32
CA VAL A 114 -0.50 -8.63 -13.95
C VAL A 114 0.38 -9.88 -13.93
N VAL A 115 1.67 -9.68 -13.66
CA VAL A 115 2.65 -10.75 -13.48
C VAL A 115 2.52 -11.34 -12.08
N ASP A 116 2.34 -10.48 -11.08
CA ASP A 116 2.24 -10.88 -9.69
C ASP A 116 1.56 -9.77 -8.87
N ALA A 117 0.92 -10.15 -7.77
CA ALA A 117 0.42 -9.21 -6.77
C ALA A 117 0.64 -9.81 -5.38
N MET A 118 1.08 -8.98 -4.43
CA MET A 118 1.42 -9.41 -3.08
C MET A 118 0.96 -8.37 -2.05
N LEU A 119 0.27 -8.86 -1.02
CA LEU A 119 0.02 -8.10 0.19
C LEU A 119 1.23 -8.22 1.11
N THR A 120 1.81 -7.09 1.51
CA THR A 120 2.83 -7.00 2.56
C THR A 120 2.26 -6.25 3.76
N VAL A 121 2.39 -6.82 4.95
CA VAL A 121 2.06 -6.15 6.20
C VAL A 121 3.34 -5.75 6.91
N GLU A 122 3.58 -4.45 7.01
CA GLU A 122 4.74 -3.88 7.69
C GLU A 122 4.37 -3.42 9.09
N GLU A 123 5.02 -4.00 10.10
CA GLU A 123 4.93 -3.57 11.49
C GLU A 123 6.06 -2.59 11.81
N ASN A 124 5.67 -1.37 12.16
CA ASN A 124 6.56 -0.38 12.76
C ASN A 124 6.29 -0.29 14.27
N LYS A 125 7.35 -0.18 15.08
CA LYS A 125 7.24 -0.03 16.53
C LYS A 125 7.92 1.24 17.04
N LYS A 126 7.32 1.90 18.04
CA LYS A 126 7.98 2.90 18.89
C LYS A 126 8.13 2.41 20.29
N GLU A 127 9.20 2.77 20.96
CA GLU A 127 9.17 2.87 22.41
C GLU A 127 8.43 4.15 22.88
N ILE A 128 7.45 3.99 23.76
CA ILE A 128 6.77 5.10 24.44
C ILE A 128 7.65 5.57 25.60
N LYS A 129 7.77 6.88 25.78
CA LYS A 129 8.58 7.49 26.85
C LYS A 129 7.71 8.40 27.68
N LYS A 130 7.86 8.34 29.00
CA LYS A 130 7.22 9.25 29.94
C LYS A 130 8.02 10.54 30.07
N GLU A 131 7.32 11.66 30.22
CA GLU A 131 7.94 12.94 30.53
C GLU A 131 8.07 13.11 32.04
N ILE A 132 9.31 13.26 32.54
CA ILE A 132 9.60 13.53 33.95
C ILE A 132 10.47 14.77 34.00
N ASN A 133 9.96 15.84 34.60
CA ASN A 133 10.67 17.13 34.75
C ASN A 133 11.21 17.69 33.42
N GLY A 134 10.46 17.55 32.32
CA GLY A 134 10.87 18.00 30.98
C GLY A 134 11.85 17.06 30.25
N GLU A 135 12.27 15.95 30.87
CA GLU A 135 13.09 14.91 30.23
C GLU A 135 12.23 13.71 29.82
N LYS A 136 12.40 13.24 28.59
CA LYS A 136 11.78 11.99 28.11
C LYS A 136 12.56 10.79 28.62
N LYS A 137 11.98 10.02 29.56
CA LYS A 137 12.57 8.80 30.12
C LYS A 137 11.79 7.55 29.67
N PRO A 138 12.47 6.43 29.40
CA PRO A 138 11.80 5.19 29.06
C PRO A 138 10.97 4.64 30.23
N TYR A 139 9.97 3.81 29.91
CA TYR A 139 9.31 2.97 30.90
C TYR A 139 10.21 1.77 31.26
N HIS A 140 10.02 1.22 32.48
CA HIS A 140 10.68 -0.01 32.91
C HIS A 140 9.61 -0.95 33.48
N PRO A 141 9.19 -2.00 32.73
CA PRO A 141 9.69 -2.43 31.41
C PRO A 141 9.35 -1.43 30.26
N PRO A 142 10.05 -1.48 29.11
CA PRO A 142 9.74 -0.62 27.96
C PRO A 142 8.34 -0.87 27.40
N HIS A 143 7.61 0.19 27.12
CA HIS A 143 6.28 0.13 26.49
C HIS A 143 6.39 0.50 25.03
N TYR A 144 5.56 -0.10 24.17
CA TYR A 144 5.62 0.14 22.73
C TYR A 144 4.27 0.53 22.14
N SER A 145 4.29 1.40 21.13
CA SER A 145 3.18 1.60 20.20
C SER A 145 3.51 0.95 18.86
N TYR A 146 2.50 0.39 18.21
CA TYR A 146 2.65 -0.31 16.94
C TYR A 146 1.83 0.36 15.86
N LYS A 147 2.37 0.37 14.65
CA LYS A 147 1.71 0.88 13.47
C LYS A 147 1.92 -0.09 12.32
N TYR A 148 0.82 -0.64 11.83
CA TYR A 148 0.78 -1.60 10.74
C TYR A 148 0.42 -0.90 9.44
N HIS A 149 1.21 -1.12 8.40
CA HIS A 149 0.92 -0.70 7.03
C HIS A 149 0.63 -1.92 6.18
N PHE A 150 -0.53 -1.92 5.54
CA PHE A 150 -0.94 -2.97 4.61
C PHE A 150 -0.66 -2.46 3.21
N LEU A 151 0.44 -2.91 2.60
CA LEU A 151 0.92 -2.47 1.30
C LEU A 151 0.57 -3.54 0.26
N LEU A 152 -0.03 -3.12 -0.86
CA LEU A 152 -0.18 -3.99 -2.02
C LEU A 152 0.87 -3.59 -3.06
N SER A 153 1.69 -4.55 -3.47
CA SER A 153 2.56 -4.43 -4.64
C SER A 153 1.97 -5.26 -5.78
N VAL A 154 1.86 -4.65 -6.97
CA VAL A 154 1.39 -5.28 -8.20
C VAL A 154 2.48 -5.12 -9.25
N ARG A 155 3.04 -6.23 -9.72
CA ARG A 155 4.03 -6.25 -10.80
C ARG A 155 3.34 -6.43 -12.13
N LEU A 156 3.69 -5.58 -13.09
CA LEU A 156 3.05 -5.52 -14.40
C LEU A 156 4.04 -5.80 -15.53
N ASN A 157 3.53 -6.45 -16.57
CA ASN A 157 4.16 -6.57 -17.88
C ASN A 157 3.77 -5.39 -18.80
N ASN A 158 3.75 -4.18 -18.26
CA ASN A 158 3.48 -2.96 -19.03
C ASN A 158 4.81 -2.31 -19.46
N PRO A 159 4.93 -1.74 -20.67
CA PRO A 159 6.19 -1.18 -21.17
C PRO A 159 6.74 -0.03 -20.31
N TYR A 160 5.88 0.75 -19.64
CA TYR A 160 6.27 1.96 -18.92
C TYR A 160 6.19 1.81 -17.40
N ILE A 161 5.24 1.03 -16.89
CA ILE A 161 4.99 0.85 -15.46
C ILE A 161 5.27 -0.61 -15.12
N LYS A 162 6.28 -0.86 -14.29
CA LYS A 162 6.69 -2.24 -13.93
C LYS A 162 6.12 -2.69 -12.60
N GLU A 163 5.86 -1.75 -11.71
CA GLU A 163 5.36 -2.02 -10.38
C GLU A 163 4.47 -0.87 -9.94
N ILE A 164 3.36 -1.22 -9.30
CA ILE A 164 2.45 -0.30 -8.64
C ILE A 164 2.44 -0.70 -7.18
N GLU A 165 2.80 0.22 -6.29
CA GLU A 165 2.69 0.03 -4.85
C GLU A 165 1.69 1.05 -4.29
N PHE A 166 0.74 0.56 -3.50
CA PHE A 166 -0.20 1.44 -2.79
C PHE A 166 -0.57 0.88 -1.42
N ARG A 167 -0.94 1.79 -0.52
CA ARG A 167 -1.33 1.44 0.84
C ARG A 167 -2.83 1.14 0.91
N LEU A 168 -3.17 -0.10 1.25
CA LEU A 168 -4.54 -0.55 1.45
C LEU A 168 -5.15 0.03 2.71
N HIS A 169 -4.47 -0.09 3.85
CA HIS A 169 -4.94 0.36 5.16
C HIS A 169 -3.77 0.69 6.08
N GLN A 170 -4.09 1.41 7.16
CA GLN A 170 -3.22 1.58 8.30
C GLN A 170 -3.98 1.22 9.58
N LEU A 171 -3.33 0.47 10.47
CA LEU A 171 -3.82 0.22 11.83
C LEU A 171 -2.78 0.75 12.82
N ALA A 172 -3.20 1.65 13.71
CA ALA A 172 -2.38 2.13 14.81
C ALA A 172 -2.89 1.53 16.11
N ILE A 173 -1.97 1.03 16.93
CA ILE A 173 -2.25 0.48 18.25
C ILE A 173 -1.33 1.20 19.22
N ASP A 174 -1.91 2.12 19.97
CA ASP A 174 -1.21 2.80 21.03
C ASP A 174 -1.20 1.90 22.27
N GLY A 175 -0.01 1.68 22.85
CA GLY A 175 0.09 1.24 24.23
C GLY A 175 -0.41 2.40 25.08
N GLY A 176 -1.57 2.26 25.72
CA GLY A 176 -2.19 3.35 26.48
C GLY A 176 -1.26 3.88 27.59
N ASP A 177 -1.37 5.18 27.87
CA ASP A 177 -0.87 5.83 29.10
C ASP A 177 -1.82 5.56 30.30
N ASP A 178 -2.50 4.41 30.29
CA ASP A 178 -3.35 4.03 31.43
C ASP A 178 -2.43 3.84 32.65
N ALA A 179 -2.87 4.33 33.81
CA ALA A 179 -2.12 4.32 35.09
C ALA A 179 -1.61 2.93 35.52
N ASP A 180 -2.04 1.88 34.82
CA ASP A 180 -1.81 0.46 35.09
C ASP A 180 -0.72 -0.15 34.20
N GLY A 181 -0.14 0.60 33.26
CA GLY A 181 1.03 0.16 32.47
C GLY A 181 0.74 -0.93 31.43
N TYR A 182 -0.40 -0.84 30.73
CA TYR A 182 -0.77 -1.80 29.70
C TYR A 182 0.22 -1.79 28.52
N GLN A 183 1.02 -2.84 28.40
CA GLN A 183 1.87 -3.07 27.23
C GLN A 183 1.04 -3.68 26.11
N ALA A 184 0.81 -2.92 25.03
CA ALA A 184 0.28 -3.50 23.80
C ALA A 184 1.27 -4.58 23.29
N PRO A 185 0.84 -5.82 23.09
CA PRO A 185 1.68 -6.83 22.46
C PRO A 185 1.74 -6.60 20.94
N SER A 186 2.84 -6.99 20.30
CA SER A 186 2.88 -7.08 18.84
C SER A 186 1.76 -8.02 18.37
N ILE A 187 0.87 -7.52 17.51
CA ILE A 187 -0.09 -8.39 16.82
C ILE A 187 0.69 -9.35 15.93
N LEU A 188 1.77 -8.91 15.30
CA LEU A 188 2.52 -9.77 14.41
C LEU A 188 3.13 -10.97 15.13
N GLU A 189 3.68 -10.80 16.33
CA GLU A 189 4.17 -11.92 17.16
C GLU A 189 3.04 -12.90 17.53
N LYS A 190 1.82 -12.40 17.76
CA LYS A 190 0.65 -13.25 18.07
C LYS A 190 0.05 -13.93 16.82
N ALA A 191 -0.01 -13.19 15.72
CA ALA A 191 -0.63 -13.59 14.46
C ALA A 191 0.29 -14.50 13.63
N THR A 192 1.60 -14.26 13.61
CA THR A 192 2.56 -15.14 12.92
C THR A 192 2.57 -16.55 13.52
N GLY A 193 2.35 -16.69 14.83
CA GLY A 193 2.11 -18.01 15.43
C GLY A 193 0.88 -18.74 14.86
N PHE A 194 -0.14 -18.00 14.40
CA PHE A 194 -1.34 -18.51 13.75
C PHE A 194 -1.13 -18.75 12.24
N TYR A 195 -0.47 -17.86 11.51
CA TYR A 195 -0.17 -18.01 10.08
C TYR A 195 0.88 -19.12 9.81
N VAL A 196 1.93 -19.25 10.63
CA VAL A 196 2.91 -20.36 10.55
C VAL A 196 2.27 -21.72 10.86
N TRP A 197 1.22 -21.76 11.69
CA TRP A 197 0.47 -22.99 11.96
C TRP A 197 -0.39 -23.40 10.75
N ARG A 198 -0.84 -22.43 9.94
CA ARG A 198 -1.60 -22.65 8.70
C ARG A 198 -0.75 -23.30 7.60
N GLU A 199 0.50 -22.87 7.40
CA GLU A 199 1.45 -23.52 6.47
C GLU A 199 1.63 -25.00 6.79
N LYS A 200 1.84 -25.35 8.08
CA LYS A 200 2.00 -26.75 8.50
C LYS A 200 0.75 -27.63 8.29
N GLN A 201 -0.44 -27.04 8.23
CA GLN A 201 -1.65 -27.80 7.90
C GLN A 201 -1.84 -27.99 6.39
N LEU A 202 -1.35 -27.07 5.54
CA LEU A 202 -1.46 -27.19 4.09
C LEU A 202 -0.50 -28.25 3.49
N ASP A 203 0.56 -28.60 4.21
CA ASP A 203 1.49 -29.68 3.85
C ASP A 203 0.92 -31.10 4.13
N GLY A 204 -0.21 -31.19 4.82
CA GLY A 204 -0.95 -32.42 5.07
C GLY A 204 -2.28 -32.39 4.32
N ASN A 205 -2.54 -33.37 3.46
CA ASN A 205 -3.82 -33.55 2.78
C ASN A 205 -5.01 -33.39 3.73
N ASP A 206 -5.65 -32.23 3.74
CA ASP A 206 -7.06 -32.08 4.08
C ASP A 206 -7.64 -30.82 3.41
N PHE A 207 -8.17 -31.02 2.21
CA PHE A 207 -9.00 -30.04 1.53
C PHE A 207 -10.40 -30.09 2.16
N LEU A 208 -10.95 -28.90 2.42
CA LEU A 208 -12.33 -28.58 2.83
C LEU A 208 -12.56 -28.45 4.35
N HIS A 209 -12.51 -27.22 4.84
CA HIS A 209 -13.72 -26.54 5.32
C HIS A 209 -13.44 -25.05 5.64
N ARG A 210 -13.97 -24.16 4.81
CA ARG A 210 -14.28 -22.77 5.20
C ARG A 210 -15.50 -22.80 6.12
N SER A 211 -15.39 -22.21 7.31
CA SER A 211 -16.36 -21.29 7.93
C SER A 211 -16.16 -21.23 9.45
N ASN A 212 -16.13 -20.01 9.98
CA ASN A 212 -16.41 -19.66 11.38
C ASN A 212 -15.67 -20.49 12.46
N PHE A 213 -14.41 -20.17 12.73
CA PHE A 213 -13.87 -20.46 14.06
C PHE A 213 -14.01 -19.22 14.94
N ALA A 214 -15.16 -19.17 15.63
CA ALA A 214 -15.26 -18.47 16.89
C ALA A 214 -14.03 -18.84 17.74
N LEU A 215 -13.40 -17.81 18.32
CA LEU A 215 -12.38 -17.91 19.34
C LEU A 215 -12.76 -19.02 20.33
N SER A 216 -12.19 -20.22 20.15
CA SER A 216 -12.30 -21.27 21.14
C SER A 216 -11.40 -20.83 22.29
N SER A 217 -12.01 -20.09 23.20
CA SER A 217 -11.67 -20.10 24.61
C SER A 217 -11.25 -21.52 25.01
N SER A 218 -9.95 -21.75 25.18
CA SER A 218 -9.51 -22.90 25.95
C SER A 218 -9.99 -22.70 27.39
N PRO A 219 -10.77 -23.64 27.95
CA PRO A 219 -11.44 -23.47 29.23
C PRO A 219 -10.44 -23.71 30.36
N GLY A 220 -9.91 -22.63 30.94
CA GLY A 220 -8.94 -22.76 32.02
C GLY A 220 -8.48 -21.43 32.61
N GLY A 221 -9.41 -20.55 32.95
CA GLY A 221 -9.08 -19.32 33.66
C GLY A 221 -10.32 -18.46 33.85
N TYR A 222 -10.72 -18.28 35.10
CA TYR A 222 -11.85 -17.44 35.50
C TYR A 222 -11.72 -16.03 34.89
N GLY A 223 -12.58 -15.72 33.92
CA GLY A 223 -12.79 -14.38 33.38
C GLY A 223 -14.26 -14.22 32.99
N PRO A 224 -14.89 -13.05 33.24
CA PRO A 224 -16.32 -12.87 33.05
C PRO A 224 -16.69 -13.03 31.58
N LYS A 225 -17.70 -13.87 31.31
CA LYS A 225 -18.31 -14.02 29.98
C LYS A 225 -18.83 -12.66 29.51
N GLY A 226 -18.22 -12.09 28.48
CA GLY A 226 -18.79 -10.96 27.73
C GLY A 226 -17.92 -9.72 27.54
N SER A 227 -16.64 -9.69 27.95
CA SER A 227 -15.75 -8.55 27.60
C SER A 227 -14.79 -8.92 26.48
N THR A 228 -15.03 -8.43 25.26
CA THR A 228 -13.98 -8.38 24.22
C THR A 228 -12.88 -7.48 24.76
N THR A 229 -11.67 -7.99 24.95
CA THR A 229 -10.56 -7.16 25.40
C THR A 229 -10.11 -6.24 24.26
N MET A 230 -9.47 -5.10 24.56
CA MET A 230 -8.93 -4.21 23.53
C MET A 230 -7.96 -4.94 22.58
N THR A 231 -7.27 -5.97 23.09
CA THR A 231 -6.45 -6.88 22.27
C THR A 231 -7.26 -7.63 21.22
N ASP A 232 -8.38 -8.23 21.63
CA ASP A 232 -9.20 -9.06 20.75
C ASP A 232 -9.82 -8.22 19.64
N PHE A 233 -10.25 -7.00 19.95
CA PHE A 233 -10.74 -6.04 18.96
C PHE A 233 -9.64 -5.67 17.95
N ASN A 234 -8.44 -5.36 18.41
CA ASN A 234 -7.34 -4.99 17.52
C ASN A 234 -6.91 -6.14 16.60
N ILE A 235 -6.95 -7.39 17.08
CA ILE A 235 -6.70 -8.58 16.25
C ILE A 235 -7.80 -8.76 15.19
N GLU A 236 -9.08 -8.61 15.58
CA GLU A 236 -10.19 -8.71 14.62
C GLU A 236 -10.09 -7.65 13.51
N GLN A 237 -9.71 -6.42 13.86
CA GLN A 237 -9.48 -5.36 12.87
C GLN A 237 -8.30 -5.67 11.96
N PHE A 238 -7.20 -6.18 12.52
CA PHE A 238 -6.03 -6.62 11.75
C PHE A 238 -6.41 -7.71 10.75
N ASP A 239 -7.11 -8.76 11.18
CA ASP A 239 -7.53 -9.85 10.30
C ASP A 239 -8.50 -9.38 9.22
N LYS A 240 -9.41 -8.45 9.52
CA LYS A 240 -10.28 -7.84 8.50
C LYS A 240 -9.45 -7.15 7.42
N MET A 241 -8.41 -6.41 7.81
CA MET A 241 -7.53 -5.72 6.85
C MET A 241 -6.67 -6.70 6.03
N VAL A 242 -6.14 -7.76 6.65
CA VAL A 242 -5.44 -8.84 5.92
C VAL A 242 -6.37 -9.50 4.91
N ASN A 243 -7.59 -9.86 5.31
CA ASN A 243 -8.56 -10.50 4.43
C ASN A 243 -8.98 -9.59 3.28
N ALA A 244 -9.19 -8.29 3.55
CA ALA A 244 -9.49 -7.30 2.51
C ALA A 244 -8.36 -7.22 1.48
N GLY A 245 -7.10 -7.11 1.92
CA GLY A 245 -5.97 -7.07 0.98
C GLY A 245 -5.73 -8.38 0.24
N SER A 246 -5.93 -9.52 0.91
CA SER A 246 -5.86 -10.84 0.26
C SER A 246 -6.94 -10.99 -0.81
N LYS A 247 -8.13 -10.41 -0.60
CA LYS A 247 -9.19 -10.37 -1.60
C LYS A 247 -8.80 -9.53 -2.81
N VAL A 248 -8.13 -8.40 -2.62
CA VAL A 248 -7.60 -7.60 -3.74
C VAL A 248 -6.58 -8.41 -4.57
N VAL A 249 -5.67 -9.13 -3.91
CA VAL A 249 -4.72 -10.02 -4.60
C VAL A 249 -5.45 -11.07 -5.44
N GLU A 250 -6.50 -11.69 -4.89
CA GLU A 250 -7.33 -12.66 -5.60
C GLU A 250 -8.05 -12.03 -6.80
N LEU A 251 -8.61 -10.82 -6.66
CA LEU A 251 -9.27 -10.12 -7.76
C LEU A 251 -8.31 -9.77 -8.91
N LEU A 252 -7.07 -9.39 -8.58
CA LEU A 252 -6.07 -9.00 -9.58
C LEU A 252 -5.38 -10.20 -10.26
N THR A 253 -5.23 -11.32 -9.55
CA THR A 253 -4.42 -12.46 -10.05
C THR A 253 -5.22 -13.74 -10.28
N GLY A 254 -6.48 -13.79 -9.83
CA GLY A 254 -7.27 -15.02 -9.76
C GLY A 254 -6.76 -16.05 -8.74
N GLN A 255 -5.73 -15.71 -7.95
CA GLN A 255 -5.07 -16.62 -7.02
C GLN A 255 -5.15 -16.11 -5.59
N GLN A 256 -5.46 -17.01 -4.66
CA GLN A 256 -5.29 -16.74 -3.24
C GLN A 256 -3.82 -16.88 -2.87
N LYS A 257 -3.22 -15.82 -2.34
CA LYS A 257 -1.83 -15.81 -1.87
C LYS A 257 -1.78 -15.41 -0.40
N GLU A 258 -0.81 -15.96 0.32
CA GLU A 258 -0.58 -15.55 1.70
C GLU A 258 0.12 -14.18 1.75
N PRO A 259 -0.22 -13.33 2.74
CA PRO A 259 0.47 -12.07 2.95
C PRO A 259 1.92 -12.28 3.39
N ALA A 260 2.82 -11.44 2.89
CA ALA A 260 4.16 -11.31 3.44
C ALA A 260 4.13 -10.43 4.69
N PHE A 261 4.89 -10.81 5.72
CA PHE A 261 4.99 -10.03 6.94
C PHE A 261 6.41 -9.50 7.14
N LYS A 262 6.54 -8.20 7.43
CA LYS A 262 7.83 -7.55 7.70
C LYS A 262 7.74 -6.77 9.02
N SER A 263 8.76 -6.89 9.85
CA SER A 263 8.92 -6.05 11.04
C SER A 263 10.12 -5.14 10.84
N THR A 264 9.89 -3.83 10.91
CA THR A 264 10.92 -2.80 10.81
C THR A 264 11.22 -2.24 12.20
N LYS A 265 12.49 -1.90 12.46
CA LYS A 265 12.88 -1.25 13.72
C LYS A 265 12.80 0.27 13.56
N ASP A 266 12.15 0.89 14.55
CA ASP A 266 12.12 2.31 14.89
C ASP A 266 11.55 3.25 13.82
N TRP A 267 10.44 3.92 14.14
CA TRP A 267 10.12 5.16 13.45
C TRP A 267 10.99 6.30 13.96
N LEU A 268 11.48 7.12 13.04
CA LEU A 268 12.15 8.40 13.32
C LEU A 268 11.12 9.50 13.56
#